data_AF-A0AA39PQY7-F1
#
_entry.id   AF-A0AA39PQY7-F1
#
_cell.length_a   1.000
_cell.length_b   1.000
_cell.length_c   1.000
_cell.angle_alpha   90.00
_cell.angle_beta   90.00
_cell.angle_gamma   90.00
#
_symmetry.space_group_name_H-M   'P 1'
#
loop_
_entity.id
_entity.type
_entity.pdbx_description
1 polymer ?
#
loop_
_entity_poly.entity_id
_entity_poly.type
_entity_poly.pdbx_seq_one_letter_code
_entity_poly.pdbx_strand_id
1 'polypeptide(L)'
;MSYDGKERSKHIEDKAASILTMPHVEAQTLTRRRPSVLTRVSAIAMLFILFFFVEHALTAPRNAMYAVSRFFGAKEQDHNYYPYDWPIPHDLIVDQCAEFQAGEFWNGEQSATGSFDLPLNSDKLFLLARGSYTSGWVYIDQSEEVSFDTARVEVTVGYQDNELELTKVCKVSRPGNENGIGFFTPRHAHRNRISLRFDVRVLLPKTPLTIQDFRTDLPLFSQQIGALETVFFESITLHGAMMPIYAESVSTAVGKVKNANSPIEGNFNTSTSLDLATANNAINVVVGLFNADGEEPTSVSMETANGPISAGISLLSTAPSSTGGKFNVKANTARGKIELGFIDASVDSALDLQAHTAMGPVDVTMHPTYEGDFRLATVLGRAEVTTDNETEDPKGEDRKRSVSFERAGGSVVSGRVWWGEEGKGKGAADLKTSLSGVKLAL
;
A
#
# COMPACT_ATOMS: atom_id res chain seq x y z
N MET A 1 32.75 -47.38 -59.67
CA MET A 1 31.83 -46.56 -60.48
C MET A 1 32.33 -45.12 -60.40
N SER A 2 33.38 -44.68 -61.09
CA SER A 2 33.66 -44.60 -62.54
C SER A 2 32.51 -44.01 -63.34
N TYR A 3 32.52 -42.69 -63.49
CA TYR A 3 31.92 -41.99 -64.62
C TYR A 3 32.91 -40.93 -65.13
N ASP A 4 33.53 -41.35 -66.23
CA ASP A 4 33.91 -40.66 -67.45
C ASP A 4 34.30 -39.17 -67.42
N GLY A 5 35.48 -38.93 -67.98
CA GLY A 5 35.97 -37.61 -68.36
C GLY A 5 35.88 -37.39 -69.87
N LYS A 6 35.92 -36.11 -70.28
CA LYS A 6 36.48 -35.66 -71.57
C LYS A 6 36.63 -34.14 -71.52
N GLU A 7 37.89 -33.69 -71.42
CA GLU A 7 38.64 -33.05 -72.52
C GLU A 7 38.12 -31.67 -72.95
N ARG A 8 38.88 -30.62 -72.64
CA ARG A 8 39.53 -29.85 -73.71
C ARG A 8 40.72 -29.04 -73.21
N SER A 9 41.82 -29.27 -73.92
CA SER A 9 43.15 -28.65 -73.82
C SER A 9 43.32 -27.57 -74.91
N LYS A 10 44.26 -26.63 -74.65
CA LYS A 10 44.89 -25.56 -75.46
C LYS A 10 44.65 -24.18 -74.83
N HIS A 11 45.63 -23.30 -74.58
CA HIS A 11 46.99 -23.03 -75.10
C HIS A 11 47.76 -22.36 -73.93
N ILE A 12 48.98 -22.76 -73.54
CA ILE A 12 50.31 -22.35 -74.05
C ILE A 12 50.56 -20.83 -74.03
N GLU A 13 51.56 -20.47 -73.19
CA GLU A 13 52.50 -19.33 -73.25
C GLU A 13 51.93 -17.90 -73.21
N ASP A 14 52.17 -17.15 -72.12
CA ASP A 14 53.37 -16.29 -72.11
C ASP A 14 53.69 -15.67 -70.73
N LYS A 15 54.99 -15.36 -70.61
CA LYS A 15 55.76 -14.77 -69.49
C LYS A 15 55.09 -13.55 -68.85
N ALA A 16 55.05 -13.47 -67.52
CA ALA A 16 56.08 -12.86 -66.68
C ALA A 16 56.62 -11.50 -67.20
N ALA A 17 56.01 -10.40 -66.72
CA ALA A 17 56.65 -9.18 -66.19
C ALA A 17 55.83 -7.90 -66.48
N SER A 18 55.09 -7.41 -65.48
CA SER A 18 54.79 -5.99 -65.22
C SER A 18 53.99 -5.93 -63.91
N ILE A 19 54.57 -5.63 -62.75
CA ILE A 19 54.89 -4.29 -62.22
C ILE A 19 53.68 -3.32 -62.29
N LEU A 20 53.28 -2.89 -61.08
CA LEU A 20 52.43 -1.74 -60.71
C LEU A 20 50.92 -1.83 -61.00
N THR A 21 50.14 -2.18 -59.97
CA THR A 21 49.10 -1.30 -59.36
C THR A 21 48.33 -2.08 -58.27
N MET A 22 48.60 -1.79 -57.00
CA MET A 22 47.69 -2.14 -55.90
C MET A 22 46.55 -1.12 -55.86
N PRO A 23 45.27 -1.55 -55.79
CA PRO A 23 44.18 -0.62 -55.52
C PRO A 23 44.29 -0.13 -54.08
N HIS A 24 44.31 1.19 -53.95
CA HIS A 24 44.19 1.92 -52.71
C HIS A 24 42.92 1.46 -51.97
N VAL A 25 43.09 0.72 -50.87
CA VAL A 25 41.99 0.42 -49.95
C VAL A 25 41.69 1.72 -49.21
N GLU A 26 40.59 2.37 -49.58
CA GLU A 26 40.00 3.45 -48.81
C GLU A 26 39.55 2.88 -47.45
N ALA A 27 40.30 3.24 -46.40
CA ALA A 27 39.83 3.08 -45.04
C ALA A 27 38.59 3.98 -44.86
N GLN A 28 37.40 3.39 -44.94
CA GLN A 28 36.17 4.07 -44.53
C GLN A 28 36.25 4.33 -43.03
N THR A 29 36.69 5.53 -42.68
CA THR A 29 36.57 6.09 -41.34
C THR A 29 35.08 6.16 -40.98
N LEU A 30 34.60 5.18 -40.23
CA LEU A 30 33.31 5.22 -39.54
C LEU A 30 33.29 6.46 -38.66
N THR A 31 32.74 7.55 -39.19
CA THR A 31 32.46 8.76 -38.44
C THR A 31 31.44 8.40 -37.38
N ARG A 32 31.93 8.14 -36.16
CA ARG A 32 31.14 7.87 -34.96
C ARG A 32 30.29 9.11 -34.69
N ARG A 33 29.11 9.18 -35.31
CA ARG A 33 28.12 10.24 -35.07
C ARG A 33 27.88 10.27 -33.57
N ARG A 34 28.28 11.38 -32.93
CA ARG A 34 27.99 11.61 -31.51
C ARG A 34 26.47 11.48 -31.37
N PRO A 35 25.97 10.58 -30.50
CA PRO A 35 24.54 10.45 -30.29
C PRO A 35 24.00 11.82 -29.90
N SER A 36 22.89 12.22 -30.51
CA SER A 36 22.29 13.51 -30.25
C SER A 36 21.93 13.60 -28.76
N VAL A 37 21.87 14.82 -28.23
CA VAL A 37 21.48 15.07 -26.83
C VAL A 37 20.16 14.36 -26.50
N LEU A 38 19.23 14.31 -27.47
CA LEU A 38 17.96 13.58 -27.35
C LEU A 38 18.13 12.08 -27.09
N THR A 39 19.07 11.41 -27.78
CA THR A 39 19.31 9.97 -27.57
C THR A 39 19.91 9.70 -26.19
N ARG A 40 20.75 10.61 -25.68
CA ARG A 40 21.33 10.49 -24.33
C ARG A 40 20.28 10.70 -23.24
N VAL A 41 19.41 11.71 -23.41
CA VAL A 41 18.30 11.97 -22.49
C VAL A 41 17.31 10.80 -22.50
N SER A 42 16.98 10.24 -23.67
CA SER A 42 16.11 9.07 -23.79
C SER A 42 16.71 7.83 -23.10
N ALA A 43 18.00 7.57 -23.24
CA ALA A 43 18.66 6.44 -22.59
C ALA A 43 18.69 6.59 -21.06
N ILE A 44 18.93 7.80 -20.55
CA ILE A 44 18.92 8.09 -19.10
C ILE A 44 17.48 7.98 -18.55
N ALA A 45 16.48 8.49 -19.28
CA ALA A 45 15.08 8.36 -18.91
C ALA A 45 14.66 6.89 -18.86
N MET A 46 15.07 6.07 -19.84
CA MET A 46 14.81 4.63 -19.87
C MET A 46 15.49 3.91 -18.71
N LEU A 47 16.73 4.26 -18.34
CA LEU A 47 17.41 3.69 -17.16
C LEU A 47 16.72 4.09 -15.84
N PHE A 48 16.25 5.33 -15.72
CA PHE A 48 15.49 5.78 -14.56
C PHE A 48 14.15 5.07 -14.43
N ILE A 49 13.42 4.94 -15.55
CA ILE A 49 12.18 4.18 -15.63
C ILE A 49 12.47 2.73 -15.23
N LEU A 50 13.51 2.10 -15.79
CA LEU A 50 13.87 0.73 -15.48
C LEU A 50 14.26 0.54 -14.00
N PHE A 51 14.98 1.50 -13.40
CA PHE A 51 15.33 1.47 -11.98
C PHE A 51 14.09 1.51 -11.09
N PHE A 52 13.17 2.45 -11.33
CA PHE A 52 11.89 2.50 -10.61
C PHE A 52 11.05 1.24 -10.85
N PHE A 53 10.97 0.75 -12.09
CA PHE A 53 10.27 -0.50 -12.38
C PHE A 53 10.91 -1.69 -11.67
N VAL A 54 12.24 -1.76 -11.54
CA VAL A 54 12.93 -2.84 -10.82
C VAL A 54 12.70 -2.72 -9.32
N GLU A 55 12.81 -1.53 -8.74
CA GLU A 55 12.55 -1.28 -7.32
C GLU A 55 11.10 -1.65 -6.96
N HIS A 56 10.12 -1.18 -7.74
CA HIS A 56 8.70 -1.52 -7.56
C HIS A 56 8.36 -2.97 -7.93
N ALA A 57 8.97 -3.55 -8.96
CA ALA A 57 8.73 -4.95 -9.33
C ALA A 57 9.34 -5.94 -8.33
N LEU A 58 10.34 -5.54 -7.54
CA LEU A 58 10.87 -6.36 -6.46
C LEU A 58 10.03 -6.27 -5.18
N THR A 59 9.33 -5.15 -4.94
CA THR A 59 8.55 -4.92 -3.70
C THR A 59 7.04 -5.15 -3.84
N ALA A 60 6.43 -4.82 -4.98
CA ALA A 60 4.95 -4.81 -5.14
C ALA A 60 4.31 -6.14 -5.60
N PRO A 61 4.81 -6.89 -6.62
CA PRO A 61 4.07 -8.03 -7.16
C PRO A 61 4.24 -9.32 -6.35
N ARG A 62 5.28 -9.43 -5.49
CA ARG A 62 5.46 -10.62 -4.65
C ARG A 62 4.37 -10.76 -3.59
N ASN A 63 3.68 -9.71 -3.17
CA ASN A 63 2.64 -9.84 -2.15
C ASN A 63 1.25 -10.07 -2.75
N ALA A 64 0.89 -9.37 -3.84
CA ALA A 64 -0.42 -9.52 -4.49
C ALA A 64 -0.58 -10.86 -5.21
N MET A 65 0.44 -11.30 -5.97
CA MET A 65 0.37 -12.58 -6.69
C MET A 65 0.47 -13.78 -5.75
N TYR A 66 1.19 -13.67 -4.62
CA TYR A 66 1.20 -14.70 -3.58
C TYR A 66 -0.10 -14.74 -2.78
N ALA A 67 -0.73 -13.59 -2.47
CA ALA A 67 -2.02 -13.58 -1.78
C ALA A 67 -3.10 -14.27 -2.64
N VAL A 68 -3.18 -13.93 -3.93
CA VAL A 68 -4.12 -14.54 -4.88
C VAL A 68 -3.76 -16.01 -5.13
N SER A 69 -2.50 -16.37 -5.38
CA SER A 69 -2.12 -17.78 -5.65
C SER A 69 -2.19 -18.69 -4.43
N ARG A 70 -2.00 -18.18 -3.20
CA ARG A 70 -2.22 -18.95 -1.98
C ARG A 70 -3.71 -19.20 -1.72
N PHE A 71 -4.58 -18.27 -2.14
CA PHE A 71 -6.02 -18.44 -2.06
C PHE A 71 -6.56 -19.38 -3.15
N PHE A 72 -6.12 -19.20 -4.40
CA PHE A 72 -6.49 -20.03 -5.55
C PHE A 72 -5.50 -21.15 -5.83
N GLY A 73 -4.83 -21.68 -4.80
CA GLY A 73 -3.82 -22.74 -4.94
C GLY A 73 -4.40 -24.00 -5.54
N ALA A 74 -4.53 -24.02 -6.86
CA ALA A 74 -5.04 -25.10 -7.67
C ALA A 74 -3.94 -26.16 -7.77
N LYS A 75 -3.88 -27.03 -6.77
CA LYS A 75 -3.35 -28.37 -7.02
C LYS A 75 -4.43 -29.12 -7.78
N GLU A 76 -4.07 -29.58 -8.96
CA GLU A 76 -4.84 -30.53 -9.77
C GLU A 76 -5.16 -31.75 -8.88
N GLN A 77 -6.43 -31.92 -8.52
CA GLN A 77 -6.88 -32.93 -7.55
C GLN A 77 -7.96 -33.79 -8.22
N ASP A 78 -7.80 -35.11 -8.08
CA ASP A 78 -8.66 -36.14 -8.68
C ASP A 78 -10.15 -35.95 -8.35
N HIS A 79 -10.99 -36.02 -9.39
CA HIS A 79 -12.43 -35.75 -9.41
C HIS A 79 -13.34 -36.74 -8.63
N ASN A 80 -12.80 -37.54 -7.71
CA ASN A 80 -13.61 -38.51 -6.97
C ASN A 80 -14.19 -37.88 -5.71
N TYR A 81 -15.51 -37.60 -5.73
CA TYR A 81 -16.43 -37.47 -4.58
C TYR A 81 -15.77 -37.46 -3.18
N TYR A 82 -15.03 -36.40 -2.85
CA TYR A 82 -14.40 -36.28 -1.54
C TYR A 82 -15.38 -35.61 -0.57
N PRO A 83 -15.39 -36.02 0.72
CA PRO A 83 -16.05 -35.28 1.78
C PRO A 83 -15.53 -33.82 1.77
N TYR A 84 -16.42 -32.87 2.01
CA TYR A 84 -16.09 -31.45 2.07
C TYR A 84 -14.93 -31.22 3.05
N ASP A 85 -13.73 -30.97 2.53
CA ASP A 85 -12.57 -30.63 3.36
C ASP A 85 -12.54 -29.11 3.54
N TRP A 86 -12.57 -28.68 4.80
CA TRP A 86 -12.46 -27.27 5.17
C TRP A 86 -10.98 -26.95 5.34
N PRO A 87 -10.44 -25.95 4.63
CA PRO A 87 -9.01 -25.64 4.64
C PRO A 87 -8.60 -24.90 5.93
N ILE A 88 -8.76 -25.56 7.07
CA ILE A 88 -8.37 -25.08 8.40
C ILE A 88 -6.84 -25.17 8.51
N PRO A 89 -6.13 -24.06 8.71
CA PRO A 89 -4.69 -24.08 8.93
C PRO A 89 -4.29 -24.97 10.12
N HIS A 90 -3.22 -25.75 9.96
CA HIS A 90 -2.75 -26.71 10.98
C HIS A 90 -2.28 -26.06 12.29
N ASP A 91 -2.00 -24.76 12.27
CA ASP A 91 -1.61 -23.96 13.43
C ASP A 91 -2.81 -23.51 14.28
N LEU A 92 -4.05 -23.74 13.83
CA LEU A 92 -5.26 -23.38 14.58
C LEU A 92 -5.77 -24.57 15.40
N ILE A 93 -6.10 -24.28 16.65
CA ILE A 93 -6.86 -25.17 17.53
C ILE A 93 -8.32 -24.72 17.45
N VAL A 94 -9.20 -25.59 16.94
CA VAL A 94 -10.64 -25.35 16.89
C VAL A 94 -11.24 -25.67 18.25
N ASP A 95 -11.87 -24.69 18.89
CA ASP A 95 -12.47 -24.81 20.21
C ASP A 95 -13.96 -25.16 20.09
N GLN A 96 -14.76 -24.19 19.64
CA GLN A 96 -16.21 -24.32 19.48
C GLN A 96 -16.66 -23.77 18.13
N CYS A 97 -17.50 -24.50 17.41
CA CYS A 97 -18.14 -24.01 16.18
C CYS A 97 -19.56 -23.52 16.47
N ALA A 98 -20.03 -22.56 15.67
CA ALA A 98 -21.38 -22.02 15.79
C ALA A 98 -22.43 -23.12 15.59
N GLU A 99 -23.37 -23.19 16.54
CA GLU A 99 -24.66 -23.84 16.33
C GLU A 99 -25.63 -22.78 15.83
N PHE A 100 -25.73 -22.69 14.50
CA PHE A 100 -26.52 -21.66 13.85
C PHE A 100 -28.01 -21.80 14.17
N GLN A 101 -28.62 -20.71 14.64
CA GLN A 101 -30.06 -20.61 14.82
C GLN A 101 -30.68 -20.06 13.54
N ALA A 102 -31.72 -20.71 13.02
CA ALA A 102 -32.44 -20.24 11.85
C ALA A 102 -33.03 -18.86 12.14
N GLY A 103 -32.63 -17.87 11.34
CA GLY A 103 -33.08 -16.50 11.41
C GLY A 103 -34.25 -16.22 10.48
N GLU A 104 -34.58 -14.93 10.35
CA GLU A 104 -35.65 -14.47 9.47
C GLU A 104 -35.24 -14.57 7.98
N PHE A 105 -36.24 -14.76 7.12
CA PHE A 105 -36.05 -14.72 5.69
C PHE A 105 -35.90 -13.26 5.23
N TRP A 106 -34.72 -12.89 4.72
CA TRP A 106 -34.42 -11.53 4.29
C TRP A 106 -34.08 -11.52 2.80
N ASN A 107 -34.78 -10.67 2.02
CA ASN A 107 -34.52 -10.45 0.59
C ASN A 107 -34.51 -11.70 -0.31
N GLY A 108 -35.24 -12.76 0.04
CA GLY A 108 -35.23 -13.99 -0.75
C GLY A 108 -34.26 -15.06 -0.24
N GLU A 109 -33.49 -14.78 0.81
CA GLU A 109 -32.48 -15.67 1.38
C GLU A 109 -32.88 -16.13 2.78
N GLN A 110 -32.55 -17.38 3.11
CA GLN A 110 -32.60 -17.84 4.50
C GLN A 110 -31.38 -17.25 5.23
N SER A 111 -31.55 -16.93 6.50
CA SER A 111 -30.45 -16.49 7.34
C SER A 111 -30.28 -17.44 8.52
N ALA A 112 -29.05 -17.54 9.03
CA ALA A 112 -28.82 -18.16 10.32
C ALA A 112 -27.77 -17.39 11.11
N THR A 113 -27.97 -17.31 12.42
CA THR A 113 -27.16 -16.48 13.31
C THR A 113 -26.40 -17.30 14.35
N GLY A 114 -25.24 -16.80 14.74
CA GLY A 114 -24.43 -17.35 15.82
C GLY A 114 -23.62 -16.24 16.47
N SER A 115 -23.19 -16.46 17.71
CA SER A 115 -22.38 -15.48 18.45
C SER A 115 -21.25 -16.16 19.21
N PHE A 116 -20.19 -15.40 19.43
CA PHE A 116 -19.01 -15.82 20.18
C PHE A 116 -18.52 -14.68 21.07
N ASP A 117 -18.03 -15.02 22.24
CA ASP A 117 -17.31 -14.07 23.09
C ASP A 117 -15.80 -14.40 23.07
N LEU A 118 -15.00 -13.40 22.72
CA LEU A 118 -13.55 -13.43 22.71
C LEU A 118 -13.00 -12.64 23.90
N PRO A 119 -12.01 -13.17 24.65
CA PRO A 119 -11.50 -12.48 25.82
C PRO A 119 -10.58 -11.32 25.41
N LEU A 120 -10.85 -10.09 25.90
CA LEU A 120 -10.08 -8.89 25.53
C LEU A 120 -8.66 -8.87 26.09
N ASN A 121 -8.37 -9.68 27.11
CA ASN A 121 -7.02 -9.90 27.63
C ASN A 121 -6.19 -10.91 26.78
N SER A 122 -6.63 -11.21 25.56
CA SER A 122 -5.85 -11.99 24.59
C SER A 122 -4.61 -11.23 24.16
N ASP A 123 -3.49 -11.93 23.98
CA ASP A 123 -2.28 -11.35 23.41
C ASP A 123 -2.54 -10.91 21.96
N LYS A 124 -3.47 -11.58 21.29
CA LYS A 124 -3.95 -11.26 19.95
C LYS A 124 -5.40 -11.68 19.74
N LEU A 125 -6.18 -10.77 19.20
CA LEU A 125 -7.51 -11.03 18.65
C LEU A 125 -7.43 -11.12 17.13
N PHE A 126 -8.07 -12.13 16.52
CA PHE A 126 -8.04 -12.23 15.07
C PHE A 126 -9.32 -12.76 14.40
N LEU A 127 -9.53 -12.34 13.16
CA LEU A 127 -10.52 -12.89 12.24
C LEU A 127 -9.82 -13.44 11.00
N LEU A 128 -10.16 -14.65 10.56
CA LEU A 128 -9.60 -15.20 9.32
C LEU A 128 -10.64 -15.93 8.50
N ALA A 129 -10.53 -15.80 7.17
CA ALA A 129 -11.40 -16.48 6.23
C ALA A 129 -10.59 -17.40 5.30
N ARG A 130 -11.08 -18.63 5.10
CA ARG A 130 -10.47 -19.63 4.21
C ARG A 130 -11.54 -20.37 3.41
N GLY A 131 -11.27 -20.58 2.13
CA GLY A 131 -12.19 -21.23 1.22
C GLY A 131 -12.70 -20.29 0.14
N SER A 132 -13.39 -20.85 -0.86
CA SER A 132 -13.76 -20.10 -2.06
C SER A 132 -15.06 -19.31 -1.91
N TYR A 133 -15.83 -19.56 -0.85
CA TYR A 133 -17.15 -18.98 -0.63
C TYR A 133 -17.23 -18.13 0.64
N THR A 134 -16.07 -17.78 1.24
CA THR A 134 -16.03 -16.87 2.38
C THR A 134 -15.98 -15.42 1.90
N SER A 135 -17.14 -14.82 1.65
CA SER A 135 -17.26 -13.41 1.25
C SER A 135 -18.35 -12.70 2.04
N GLY A 136 -18.17 -11.41 2.31
CA GLY A 136 -19.13 -10.71 3.14
C GLY A 136 -18.72 -9.32 3.60
N TRP A 137 -19.27 -8.94 4.75
CA TRP A 137 -19.01 -7.69 5.44
C TRP A 137 -18.56 -7.98 6.86
N VAL A 138 -17.58 -7.20 7.32
CA VAL A 138 -17.19 -7.15 8.72
C VAL A 138 -17.32 -5.72 9.20
N TYR A 139 -18.09 -5.53 10.26
CA TYR A 139 -18.27 -4.28 10.98
C TYR A 139 -17.57 -4.40 12.33
N ILE A 140 -16.78 -3.40 12.69
CA ILE A 140 -16.08 -3.34 13.99
C ILE A 140 -16.52 -2.06 14.67
N ASP A 141 -17.32 -2.19 15.72
CA ASP A 141 -17.99 -1.08 16.41
C ASP A 141 -17.90 -1.24 17.93
N GLN A 142 -18.27 -0.18 18.66
CA GLN A 142 -18.45 -0.24 20.12
C GLN A 142 -19.94 -0.39 20.50
N SER A 143 -20.22 -1.09 21.59
CA SER A 143 -21.56 -1.27 22.14
C SER A 143 -21.57 -1.19 23.67
N GLU A 144 -22.67 -0.68 24.23
CA GLU A 144 -22.92 -0.65 25.69
C GLU A 144 -23.47 -2.00 26.20
N GLU A 145 -23.89 -2.89 25.31
CA GLU A 145 -24.52 -4.18 25.63
C GLU A 145 -23.49 -5.31 25.85
N VAL A 146 -22.21 -5.03 25.62
CA VAL A 146 -21.12 -6.02 25.71
C VAL A 146 -20.36 -5.85 27.02
N SER A 147 -20.01 -6.96 27.68
CA SER A 147 -19.21 -6.95 28.91
C SER A 147 -17.82 -6.35 28.69
N PHE A 148 -17.29 -5.71 29.73
CA PHE A 148 -16.03 -4.96 29.69
C PHE A 148 -14.79 -5.80 29.40
N ASP A 149 -14.86 -7.12 29.57
CA ASP A 149 -13.75 -8.06 29.43
C ASP A 149 -13.82 -8.92 28.15
N THR A 150 -14.83 -8.72 27.30
CA THR A 150 -15.05 -9.53 26.11
C THR A 150 -15.34 -8.68 24.88
N ALA A 151 -14.85 -9.10 23.72
CA ALA A 151 -15.37 -8.67 22.43
C ALA A 151 -16.42 -9.69 21.98
N ARG A 152 -17.64 -9.23 21.71
CA ARG A 152 -18.69 -10.09 21.15
C ARG A 152 -18.60 -10.10 19.64
N VAL A 153 -18.61 -11.27 19.04
CA VAL A 153 -18.66 -11.44 17.58
C VAL A 153 -19.99 -12.06 17.21
N GLU A 154 -20.83 -11.29 16.53
CA GLU A 154 -22.10 -11.74 15.97
C GLU A 154 -21.90 -12.08 14.50
N VAL A 155 -22.40 -13.23 14.08
CA VAL A 155 -22.27 -13.72 12.71
C VAL A 155 -23.65 -14.07 12.19
N THR A 156 -24.03 -13.44 11.09
CA THR A 156 -25.21 -13.80 10.30
C THR A 156 -24.75 -14.37 8.97
N VAL A 157 -25.23 -15.55 8.62
CA VAL A 157 -24.95 -16.20 7.33
C VAL A 157 -26.23 -16.21 6.51
N GLY A 158 -26.22 -15.50 5.38
CA GLY A 158 -27.22 -15.62 4.32
C GLY A 158 -26.90 -16.81 3.42
N TYR A 159 -27.89 -17.65 3.12
CA TYR A 159 -27.71 -18.84 2.31
C TYR A 159 -28.97 -19.23 1.51
N GLN A 160 -28.78 -20.07 0.49
CA GLN A 160 -29.86 -20.73 -0.25
C GLN A 160 -29.90 -22.23 0.06
N ASP A 161 -31.10 -22.81 0.13
CA ASP A 161 -31.35 -24.24 0.36
C ASP A 161 -30.53 -24.85 1.52
N ASN A 162 -29.64 -25.81 1.23
CA ASN A 162 -28.84 -26.54 2.22
C ASN A 162 -27.37 -26.11 2.24
N GLU A 163 -27.06 -24.91 1.74
CA GLU A 163 -25.68 -24.42 1.62
C GLU A 163 -25.03 -24.09 2.96
N LEU A 164 -25.83 -23.87 4.01
CA LEU A 164 -25.32 -23.63 5.37
C LEU A 164 -24.44 -24.79 5.87
N GLU A 165 -24.70 -26.02 5.43
CA GLU A 165 -23.88 -27.20 5.77
C GLU A 165 -22.45 -27.13 5.21
N LEU A 166 -22.21 -26.27 4.22
CA LEU A 166 -20.90 -26.07 3.60
C LEU A 166 -20.03 -25.08 4.35
N THR A 167 -20.57 -24.34 5.33
CA THR A 167 -19.81 -23.37 6.10
C THR A 167 -19.52 -23.88 7.50
N LYS A 168 -18.34 -23.52 8.01
CA LYS A 168 -17.99 -23.63 9.43
C LYS A 168 -17.51 -22.28 9.90
N VAL A 169 -18.13 -21.79 10.96
CA VAL A 169 -17.66 -20.62 11.70
C VAL A 169 -17.31 -21.09 13.10
N CYS A 170 -16.05 -20.91 13.50
CA CYS A 170 -15.58 -21.46 14.75
C CYS A 170 -14.72 -20.46 15.51
N LYS A 171 -14.86 -20.49 16.84
CA LYS A 171 -13.86 -19.99 17.76
C LYS A 171 -12.60 -20.84 17.63
N VAL A 172 -11.50 -20.17 17.37
CA VAL A 172 -10.20 -20.77 17.14
C VAL A 172 -9.16 -20.08 18.03
N SER A 173 -8.11 -20.82 18.36
CA SER A 173 -6.98 -20.29 19.10
C SER A 173 -5.65 -20.72 18.48
N ARG A 174 -4.58 -20.01 18.84
CA ARG A 174 -3.19 -20.41 18.58
C ARG A 174 -2.40 -20.44 19.90
N PRO A 175 -1.24 -21.10 19.94
CA PRO A 175 -0.34 -21.00 21.09
C PRO A 175 -0.02 -19.54 21.41
N GLY A 176 0.08 -19.20 22.71
CA GLY A 176 0.38 -17.84 23.16
C GLY A 176 -0.85 -16.94 23.32
N ASN A 177 -1.96 -17.48 23.88
CA ASN A 177 -3.14 -16.69 24.25
C ASN A 177 -3.73 -15.86 23.08
N GLU A 178 -3.66 -16.41 21.86
CA GLU A 178 -4.27 -15.78 20.69
C GLU A 178 -5.64 -16.41 20.44
N ASN A 179 -6.67 -15.57 20.37
CA ASN A 179 -8.06 -16.01 20.21
C ASN A 179 -8.69 -15.33 19.00
N GLY A 180 -9.54 -16.05 18.28
CA GLY A 180 -10.15 -15.51 17.09
C GLY A 180 -11.33 -16.30 16.56
N ILE A 181 -11.89 -15.81 15.46
CA ILE A 181 -12.95 -16.48 14.71
C ILE A 181 -12.44 -16.85 13.33
N GLY A 182 -12.63 -18.12 12.97
CA GLY A 182 -12.32 -18.65 11.65
C GLY A 182 -13.59 -18.91 10.84
N PHE A 183 -13.63 -18.40 9.62
CA PHE A 183 -14.67 -18.68 8.62
C PHE A 183 -14.09 -19.66 7.59
N PHE A 184 -14.73 -20.82 7.44
CA PHE A 184 -14.21 -21.89 6.60
C PHE A 184 -15.29 -22.37 5.62
N THR A 185 -14.94 -22.41 4.33
CA THR A 185 -15.74 -23.06 3.27
C THR A 185 -14.84 -23.97 2.42
N PRO A 186 -15.39 -24.95 1.69
CA PRO A 186 -14.62 -25.78 0.76
C PRO A 186 -13.91 -24.94 -0.32
N ARG A 187 -12.74 -25.40 -0.77
CA ARG A 187 -12.02 -24.77 -1.90
C ARG A 187 -12.69 -25.04 -3.24
N HIS A 188 -13.29 -26.21 -3.38
CA HIS A 188 -13.90 -26.66 -4.61
C HIS A 188 -15.25 -27.25 -4.27
N ALA A 189 -16.33 -26.61 -4.69
CA ALA A 189 -17.65 -27.21 -4.63
C ALA A 189 -18.24 -27.23 -6.04
N HIS A 190 -18.69 -28.40 -6.47
CA HIS A 190 -19.19 -28.66 -7.82
C HIS A 190 -20.55 -28.00 -8.12
N ARG A 191 -21.06 -27.15 -7.22
CA ARG A 191 -22.34 -26.47 -7.39
C ARG A 191 -22.07 -25.08 -7.97
N ASN A 192 -22.54 -24.88 -9.20
CA ASN A 192 -22.40 -23.63 -9.95
C ASN A 192 -23.14 -22.42 -9.33
N ARG A 193 -23.72 -22.55 -8.12
CA ARG A 193 -24.59 -21.54 -7.50
C ARG A 193 -24.56 -21.57 -5.97
N ILE A 194 -23.39 -21.76 -5.33
CA ILE A 194 -23.32 -21.56 -3.88
C ILE A 194 -23.38 -20.07 -3.58
N SER A 195 -24.39 -19.66 -2.82
CA SER A 195 -24.63 -18.28 -2.42
C SER A 195 -24.51 -18.18 -0.90
N LEU A 196 -23.27 -18.13 -0.40
CA LEU A 196 -22.99 -17.86 1.00
C LEU A 196 -22.55 -16.41 1.18
N ARG A 197 -23.23 -15.71 2.08
CA ARG A 197 -22.92 -14.32 2.44
C ARG A 197 -22.75 -14.22 3.95
N PHE A 198 -21.63 -13.66 4.38
CA PHE A 198 -21.36 -13.43 5.80
C PHE A 198 -21.58 -11.96 6.14
N ASP A 199 -22.31 -11.71 7.22
CA ASP A 199 -22.39 -10.41 7.88
C ASP A 199 -21.89 -10.59 9.31
N VAL A 200 -20.74 -9.97 9.61
CA VAL A 200 -20.02 -10.15 10.87
C VAL A 200 -19.96 -8.82 11.59
N ARG A 201 -20.37 -8.79 12.85
CA ARG A 201 -20.26 -7.62 13.71
C ARG A 201 -19.36 -7.96 14.90
N VAL A 202 -18.25 -7.26 15.01
CA VAL A 202 -17.37 -7.29 16.17
C VAL A 202 -17.74 -6.11 17.05
N LEU A 203 -18.33 -6.41 18.20
CA LEU A 203 -18.78 -5.43 19.17
C LEU A 203 -17.78 -5.38 20.33
N LEU A 204 -17.08 -4.26 20.44
CA LEU A 204 -16.19 -3.93 21.54
C LEU A 204 -16.97 -3.20 22.65
N PRO A 205 -16.59 -3.32 23.93
CA PRO A 205 -17.23 -2.55 24.98
C PRO A 205 -16.97 -1.05 24.78
N LYS A 206 -17.98 -0.23 25.06
CA LYS A 206 -17.91 1.24 24.98
C LYS A 206 -17.25 1.84 26.24
N THR A 207 -15.99 1.50 26.45
CA THR A 207 -15.13 2.01 27.53
C THR A 207 -13.72 2.25 27.01
N PRO A 208 -12.91 3.08 27.68
CA PRO A 208 -11.47 3.15 27.41
C PRO A 208 -10.88 1.74 27.38
N LEU A 209 -10.40 1.33 26.21
CA LEU A 209 -9.97 -0.03 25.94
C LEU A 209 -8.65 -0.01 25.18
N THR A 210 -7.67 -0.75 25.70
CA THR A 210 -6.43 -1.01 24.98
C THR A 210 -6.43 -2.45 24.49
N ILE A 211 -6.28 -2.65 23.18
CA ILE A 211 -6.18 -3.97 22.56
C ILE A 211 -4.73 -4.19 22.11
N GLN A 212 -4.13 -5.29 22.56
CA GLN A 212 -2.70 -5.57 22.33
C GLN A 212 -2.37 -5.81 20.84
N ASP A 213 -3.13 -6.65 20.16
CA ASP A 213 -2.94 -6.93 18.74
C ASP A 213 -4.27 -7.37 18.13
N PHE A 214 -4.78 -6.63 17.15
CA PHE A 214 -5.98 -6.99 16.41
C PHE A 214 -5.65 -7.27 14.95
N ARG A 215 -6.03 -8.45 14.44
CA ARG A 215 -5.71 -8.85 13.06
C ARG A 215 -6.91 -9.35 12.28
N THR A 216 -7.02 -8.94 11.04
CA THR A 216 -7.93 -9.57 10.08
C THR A 216 -7.14 -10.15 8.91
N ASP A 217 -7.61 -11.28 8.40
CA ASP A 217 -7.18 -11.86 7.13
C ASP A 217 -8.43 -12.32 6.38
N LEU A 218 -9.05 -11.36 5.70
CA LEU A 218 -10.39 -11.48 5.13
C LEU A 218 -10.41 -11.03 3.65
N PRO A 219 -9.88 -11.85 2.72
CA PRO A 219 -9.61 -11.40 1.36
C PRO A 219 -10.84 -10.96 0.55
N LEU A 220 -12.00 -11.54 0.83
CA LEU A 220 -13.26 -11.24 0.13
C LEU A 220 -14.31 -10.56 1.04
N PHE A 221 -13.86 -9.88 2.10
CA PHE A 221 -14.75 -9.13 2.97
C PHE A 221 -14.51 -7.63 2.85
N SER A 222 -15.61 -6.88 2.72
CA SER A 222 -15.57 -5.45 3.01
C SER A 222 -15.37 -5.28 4.50
N GLN A 223 -14.40 -4.47 4.91
CA GLN A 223 -14.11 -4.22 6.33
C GLN A 223 -14.48 -2.77 6.64
N GLN A 224 -15.41 -2.57 7.57
CA GLN A 224 -15.82 -1.27 8.07
C GLN A 224 -15.48 -1.19 9.54
N ILE A 225 -14.64 -0.23 9.90
CA ILE A 225 -14.27 0.06 11.27
C ILE A 225 -14.95 1.36 11.62
N GLY A 226 -15.88 1.34 12.59
CA GLY A 226 -16.58 2.52 13.05
C GLY A 226 -15.67 3.50 13.80
N ALA A 227 -16.26 4.56 14.34
CA ALA A 227 -15.56 5.49 15.20
C ALA A 227 -15.19 4.84 16.54
N LEU A 228 -13.94 4.40 16.69
CA LEU A 228 -13.43 3.73 17.88
C LEU A 228 -12.68 4.71 18.81
N GLU A 229 -13.31 5.84 19.15
CA GLU A 229 -12.65 6.94 19.87
C GLU A 229 -12.04 6.54 21.23
N THR A 230 -12.65 5.55 21.90
CA THR A 230 -12.19 5.08 23.21
C THR A 230 -11.34 3.81 23.13
N VAL A 231 -11.05 3.32 21.92
CA VAL A 231 -10.21 2.14 21.72
C VAL A 231 -8.84 2.55 21.18
N PHE A 232 -7.80 2.08 21.84
CA PHE A 232 -6.42 2.20 21.38
C PHE A 232 -5.85 0.81 21.05
N PHE A 233 -5.32 0.65 19.85
CA PHE A 233 -4.67 -0.59 19.45
C PHE A 233 -3.15 -0.45 19.58
N GLU A 234 -2.51 -1.24 20.43
CA GLU A 234 -1.04 -1.32 20.41
C GLU A 234 -0.56 -1.77 19.02
N SER A 235 -1.22 -2.77 18.43
CA SER A 235 -1.07 -3.08 17.01
C SER A 235 -2.39 -3.43 16.35
N ILE A 236 -2.58 -2.95 15.11
CA ILE A 236 -3.69 -3.35 14.26
C ILE A 236 -3.18 -3.75 12.87
N THR A 237 -3.59 -4.93 12.39
CA THR A 237 -3.31 -5.40 11.03
C THR A 237 -4.60 -5.74 10.31
N LEU A 238 -4.95 -4.98 9.28
CA LEU A 238 -6.11 -5.25 8.44
C LEU A 238 -5.66 -5.79 7.09
N HIS A 239 -6.04 -7.01 6.75
CA HIS A 239 -5.70 -7.63 5.47
C HIS A 239 -6.95 -8.00 4.67
N GLY A 240 -7.03 -7.46 3.45
CA GLY A 240 -8.05 -7.74 2.45
C GLY A 240 -7.42 -8.00 1.08
N ALA A 241 -8.26 -8.30 0.07
CA ALA A 241 -7.77 -8.48 -1.30
C ALA A 241 -8.69 -7.88 -2.36
N MET A 242 -9.98 -8.22 -2.37
CA MET A 242 -10.91 -7.85 -3.45
C MET A 242 -12.02 -6.90 -3.01
N MET A 243 -12.10 -6.64 -1.71
CA MET A 243 -13.13 -5.79 -1.11
C MET A 243 -12.47 -4.66 -0.32
N PRO A 244 -13.13 -3.50 -0.23
CA PRO A 244 -12.54 -2.30 0.37
C PRO A 244 -12.37 -2.39 1.88
N ILE A 245 -11.46 -1.56 2.40
CA ILE A 245 -11.26 -1.34 3.84
C ILE A 245 -11.57 0.13 4.12
N TYR A 246 -12.55 0.36 4.99
CA TYR A 246 -13.02 1.67 5.43
C TYR A 246 -12.82 1.82 6.93
N ALA A 247 -12.17 2.89 7.36
CA ALA A 247 -11.99 3.22 8.78
C ALA A 247 -12.55 4.61 9.08
N GLU A 248 -13.65 4.69 9.84
CA GLU A 248 -14.20 5.97 10.26
C GLU A 248 -13.23 6.69 11.21
N SER A 249 -12.70 6.00 12.23
CA SER A 249 -11.60 6.53 13.06
C SER A 249 -10.91 5.40 13.83
N VAL A 250 -9.59 5.26 13.65
CA VAL A 250 -8.77 4.25 14.35
C VAL A 250 -7.55 4.90 14.99
N SER A 251 -7.34 4.62 16.28
CA SER A 251 -6.13 5.05 17.01
C SER A 251 -5.24 3.85 17.34
N THR A 252 -3.95 3.93 17.00
CA THR A 252 -3.02 2.80 17.18
C THR A 252 -1.58 3.23 17.45
N ALA A 253 -0.74 2.41 18.09
CA ALA A 253 0.70 2.62 18.03
C ALA A 253 1.24 2.16 16.67
N VAL A 254 0.98 0.90 16.28
CA VAL A 254 1.46 0.30 15.03
C VAL A 254 0.31 -0.20 14.16
N GLY A 255 0.02 0.52 13.07
CA GLY A 255 -1.01 0.18 12.10
C GLY A 255 -0.46 -0.41 10.81
N LYS A 256 -1.13 -1.44 10.28
CA LYS A 256 -0.82 -2.04 8.97
C LYS A 256 -2.09 -2.39 8.22
N VAL A 257 -2.35 -1.73 7.12
CA VAL A 257 -3.54 -1.97 6.29
C VAL A 257 -3.10 -2.38 4.90
N LYS A 258 -3.46 -3.60 4.51
CA LYS A 258 -3.06 -4.20 3.23
C LYS A 258 -4.27 -4.66 2.44
N ASN A 259 -4.33 -4.22 1.21
CA ASN A 259 -5.28 -4.66 0.21
C ASN A 259 -4.55 -5.05 -1.08
N ALA A 260 -5.23 -5.67 -2.04
CA ALA A 260 -4.68 -5.95 -3.36
C ALA A 260 -5.39 -5.11 -4.43
N ASN A 261 -6.70 -5.23 -4.50
CA ASN A 261 -7.51 -4.78 -5.63
C ASN A 261 -8.66 -3.87 -5.20
N SER A 262 -8.64 -3.34 -3.98
CA SER A 262 -9.68 -2.42 -3.50
C SER A 262 -9.07 -1.25 -2.75
N PRO A 263 -9.84 -0.15 -2.63
CA PRO A 263 -9.34 1.04 -1.97
C PRO A 263 -9.18 0.83 -0.46
N ILE A 264 -8.30 1.65 0.10
CA ILE A 264 -8.14 1.86 1.54
C ILE A 264 -8.56 3.30 1.80
N GLU A 265 -9.58 3.49 2.63
CA GLU A 265 -10.13 4.80 2.93
C GLU A 265 -10.36 4.96 4.42
N GLY A 266 -10.15 6.15 4.97
CA GLY A 266 -10.47 6.42 6.37
C GLY A 266 -9.55 7.35 7.13
N ASN A 267 -9.78 7.43 8.45
CA ASN A 267 -9.01 8.26 9.37
C ASN A 267 -8.17 7.38 10.31
N PHE A 268 -6.86 7.62 10.34
CA PHE A 268 -5.91 6.84 11.13
C PHE A 268 -5.04 7.76 11.99
N ASN A 269 -4.99 7.47 13.29
CA ASN A 269 -4.12 8.13 14.24
C ASN A 269 -3.05 7.14 14.69
N THR A 270 -1.77 7.51 14.55
CA THR A 270 -0.66 6.67 14.98
C THR A 270 0.36 7.38 15.86
N SER A 271 0.85 6.70 16.89
CA SER A 271 1.96 7.18 17.73
C SER A 271 3.32 6.57 17.37
N THR A 272 3.39 5.63 16.42
CA THR A 272 4.68 5.02 16.03
C THR A 272 4.79 4.83 14.52
N SER A 273 3.94 3.99 13.92
CA SER A 273 4.02 3.73 12.48
C SER A 273 2.71 3.29 11.85
N LEU A 274 2.45 3.74 10.63
CA LEU A 274 1.32 3.32 9.80
C LEU A 274 1.79 2.87 8.40
N ASP A 275 1.56 1.61 8.04
CA ASP A 275 1.84 1.05 6.70
C ASP A 275 0.51 0.80 5.96
N LEU A 276 0.24 1.59 4.93
CA LEU A 276 -0.92 1.48 4.05
C LEU A 276 -0.47 1.01 2.67
N ALA A 277 -0.91 -0.17 2.23
CA ALA A 277 -0.51 -0.72 0.94
C ALA A 277 -1.68 -1.35 0.16
N THR A 278 -1.81 -0.99 -1.11
CA THR A 278 -2.71 -1.67 -2.06
C THR A 278 -1.99 -1.88 -3.39
N ALA A 279 -2.43 -2.79 -4.26
CA ALA A 279 -1.76 -2.95 -5.56
C ALA A 279 -2.39 -2.03 -6.61
N ASN A 280 -3.72 -1.99 -6.70
CA ASN A 280 -4.39 -1.46 -7.89
C ASN A 280 -5.32 -0.29 -7.64
N ASN A 281 -5.71 -0.02 -6.40
CA ASN A 281 -6.72 0.99 -6.10
C ASN A 281 -6.19 2.14 -5.25
N ALA A 282 -7.07 3.10 -5.00
CA ALA A 282 -6.73 4.34 -4.31
C ALA A 282 -6.43 4.11 -2.82
N ILE A 283 -5.55 4.96 -2.29
CA ILE A 283 -5.43 5.21 -0.86
C ILE A 283 -5.97 6.63 -0.65
N ASN A 284 -7.05 6.79 0.12
CA ASN A 284 -7.67 8.08 0.42
C ASN A 284 -7.88 8.25 1.93
N VAL A 285 -6.97 8.92 2.61
CA VAL A 285 -6.91 8.89 4.08
C VAL A 285 -6.69 10.25 4.72
N VAL A 286 -7.11 10.38 5.97
CA VAL A 286 -6.61 11.42 6.89
C VAL A 286 -5.75 10.74 7.94
N VAL A 287 -4.55 11.26 8.17
CA VAL A 287 -3.57 10.65 9.07
C VAL A 287 -3.13 11.65 10.13
N GLY A 288 -3.34 11.32 11.40
CA GLY A 288 -2.73 12.00 12.54
C GLY A 288 -1.47 11.27 13.00
N LEU A 289 -0.31 11.92 12.92
CA LEU A 289 0.94 11.41 13.46
C LEU A 289 1.21 12.07 14.80
N PHE A 290 1.36 11.28 15.86
CA PHE A 290 1.63 11.77 17.22
C PHE A 290 3.06 11.40 17.61
N ASN A 291 3.85 12.36 18.06
CA ASN A 291 5.26 12.13 18.44
C ASN A 291 5.64 12.99 19.65
N ALA A 292 6.39 12.46 20.62
CA ALA A 292 6.94 13.29 21.70
C ALA A 292 8.37 13.75 21.37
N ASP A 293 8.78 14.91 21.90
CA ASP A 293 10.13 15.43 21.69
C ASP A 293 11.21 14.47 22.20
N GLY A 294 12.16 14.14 21.32
CA GLY A 294 13.28 13.26 21.62
C GLY A 294 13.05 11.78 21.29
N GLU A 295 11.84 11.40 20.87
CA GLU A 295 11.54 10.04 20.42
C GLU A 295 12.04 9.75 18.99
N GLU A 296 11.92 8.48 18.60
CA GLU A 296 12.06 8.05 17.21
C GLU A 296 10.95 8.68 16.36
N PRO A 297 11.19 8.95 15.06
CA PRO A 297 10.18 9.58 14.22
C PRO A 297 8.92 8.73 14.08
N THR A 298 7.75 9.34 14.28
CA THR A 298 6.46 8.72 13.95
C THR A 298 6.30 8.70 12.43
N SER A 299 5.97 7.54 11.87
CA SER A 299 6.06 7.33 10.42
C SER A 299 4.75 6.89 9.76
N VAL A 300 4.54 7.31 8.52
CA VAL A 300 3.50 6.76 7.64
C VAL A 300 4.09 6.42 6.28
N SER A 301 3.76 5.24 5.78
CA SER A 301 4.11 4.78 4.44
C SER A 301 2.85 4.42 3.69
N MET A 302 2.64 5.05 2.54
CA MET A 302 1.51 4.82 1.64
C MET A 302 2.05 4.31 0.31
N GLU A 303 1.68 3.10 -0.08
CA GLU A 303 2.21 2.45 -1.28
C GLU A 303 1.08 1.87 -2.15
N THR A 304 1.10 2.21 -3.44
CA THR A 304 0.23 1.57 -4.43
C THR A 304 0.92 1.37 -5.77
N ALA A 305 0.63 0.32 -6.53
CA ALA A 305 1.27 0.17 -7.84
C ALA A 305 0.60 1.08 -8.88
N ASN A 306 -0.73 1.12 -8.90
CA ASN A 306 -1.48 1.77 -9.97
C ASN A 306 -2.43 2.88 -9.52
N GLY A 307 -2.91 2.83 -8.27
CA GLY A 307 -3.91 3.77 -7.79
C GLY A 307 -3.33 5.13 -7.40
N PRO A 308 -4.18 6.16 -7.28
CA PRO A 308 -3.79 7.44 -6.68
C PRO A 308 -3.62 7.32 -5.16
N ILE A 309 -2.80 8.21 -4.60
CA ILE A 309 -2.69 8.44 -3.15
C ILE A 309 -3.17 9.86 -2.89
N SER A 310 -4.17 10.01 -2.03
CA SER A 310 -4.70 11.28 -1.53
C SER A 310 -4.66 11.25 -0.01
N ALA A 311 -3.93 12.15 0.63
CA ALA A 311 -3.83 12.18 2.08
C ALA A 311 -3.84 13.58 2.68
N GLY A 312 -4.69 13.77 3.70
CA GLY A 312 -4.58 14.88 4.65
C GLY A 312 -3.75 14.44 5.86
N ILE A 313 -2.73 15.20 6.25
CA ILE A 313 -1.76 14.78 7.26
C ILE A 313 -1.66 15.84 8.37
N SER A 314 -1.80 15.41 9.62
CA SER A 314 -1.57 16.21 10.82
C SER A 314 -0.31 15.74 11.54
N LEU A 315 0.60 16.67 11.87
CA LEU A 315 1.86 16.39 12.56
C LEU A 315 1.77 16.94 13.99
N LEU A 316 1.43 16.10 14.97
CA LEU A 316 1.05 16.54 16.30
C LEU A 316 2.11 16.15 17.33
N SER A 317 2.64 17.15 18.02
CA SER A 317 3.51 16.92 19.18
C SER A 317 2.69 16.54 20.40
N THR A 318 3.16 15.51 21.11
CA THR A 318 2.63 15.11 22.43
C THR A 318 3.52 15.58 23.58
N ALA A 319 4.56 16.38 23.29
CA ALA A 319 5.37 17.02 24.31
C ALA A 319 4.54 18.03 25.12
N PRO A 320 4.89 18.32 26.40
CA PRO A 320 4.15 19.28 27.22
C PRO A 320 4.06 20.70 26.65
N SER A 321 4.99 21.08 25.77
CA SER A 321 4.98 22.36 25.07
C SER A 321 4.09 22.37 23.83
N SER A 322 3.59 21.20 23.39
CA SER A 322 2.87 21.02 22.11
C SER A 322 3.66 21.49 20.88
N THR A 323 4.99 21.54 21.00
CA THR A 323 5.95 21.91 19.95
C THR A 323 6.86 20.72 19.61
N GLY A 324 7.49 20.76 18.45
CA GLY A 324 8.48 19.79 18.03
C GLY A 324 7.88 18.50 17.46
N GLY A 325 8.51 17.38 17.78
CA GLY A 325 8.22 16.07 17.18
C GLY A 325 9.00 15.81 15.88
N LYS A 326 9.24 14.53 15.60
CA LYS A 326 9.88 14.05 14.36
C LYS A 326 8.92 13.16 13.59
N PHE A 327 8.81 13.40 12.29
CA PHE A 327 7.84 12.74 11.43
C PHE A 327 8.48 12.28 10.13
N ASN A 328 8.08 11.10 9.67
CA ASN A 328 8.48 10.56 8.37
C ASN A 328 7.23 10.21 7.55
N VAL A 329 7.10 10.82 6.38
CA VAL A 329 5.99 10.58 5.46
C VAL A 329 6.54 10.05 4.15
N LYS A 330 6.10 8.86 3.76
CA LYS A 330 6.43 8.25 2.48
C LYS A 330 5.15 7.97 1.69
N ALA A 331 5.11 8.45 0.45
CA ALA A 331 4.06 8.16 -0.51
C ALA A 331 4.68 7.67 -1.83
N ASN A 332 4.27 6.51 -2.30
CA ASN A 332 4.86 5.90 -3.49
C ASN A 332 3.82 5.25 -4.40
N THR A 333 3.81 5.61 -5.68
CA THR A 333 3.02 4.92 -6.70
C THR A 333 3.68 4.82 -8.04
N ALA A 334 3.52 3.72 -8.78
CA ALA A 334 4.15 3.67 -10.11
C ALA A 334 3.39 4.54 -11.12
N ARG A 335 2.06 4.62 -11.03
CA ARG A 335 1.24 5.27 -12.06
C ARG A 335 0.32 6.37 -11.56
N GLY A 336 -0.15 6.27 -10.33
CA GLY A 336 -1.16 7.18 -9.80
C GLY A 336 -0.62 8.58 -9.53
N LYS A 337 -1.56 9.52 -9.37
CA LYS A 337 -1.30 10.83 -8.77
C LYS A 337 -0.97 10.64 -7.29
N ILE A 338 -0.05 11.45 -6.78
CA ILE A 338 0.13 11.67 -5.34
C ILE A 338 -0.36 13.08 -5.02
N GLU A 339 -1.26 13.19 -4.06
CA GLU A 339 -1.79 14.45 -3.52
C GLU A 339 -1.67 14.41 -1.99
N LEU A 340 -0.83 15.27 -1.42
CA LEU A 340 -0.60 15.35 0.02
C LEU A 340 -0.88 16.76 0.51
N GLY A 341 -1.72 16.90 1.53
CA GLY A 341 -1.95 18.16 2.23
C GLY A 341 -1.59 18.03 3.70
N PHE A 342 -0.67 18.86 4.18
CA PHE A 342 -0.37 18.96 5.61
C PHE A 342 -1.35 19.95 6.23
N ILE A 343 -2.43 19.41 6.80
CA ILE A 343 -3.59 20.18 7.28
C ILE A 343 -3.34 20.84 8.64
N ASP A 344 -2.47 20.25 9.44
CA ASP A 344 -2.06 20.76 10.75
C ASP A 344 -0.64 20.29 11.05
N ALA A 345 0.13 21.10 11.77
CA ALA A 345 1.46 20.71 12.23
C ALA A 345 1.91 21.56 13.41
N SER A 346 2.38 20.90 14.47
CA SER A 346 3.03 21.54 15.61
C SER A 346 4.21 22.40 15.16
N VAL A 347 4.36 23.56 15.81
CA VAL A 347 5.51 24.44 15.60
C VAL A 347 6.80 23.70 15.93
N ASP A 348 7.88 23.96 15.20
CA ASP A 348 9.20 23.34 15.36
C ASP A 348 9.26 21.83 15.04
N SER A 349 8.21 21.26 14.43
CA SER A 349 8.23 19.86 13.98
C SER A 349 9.28 19.61 12.89
N ALA A 350 9.95 18.46 12.98
CA ALA A 350 10.87 17.96 11.97
C ALA A 350 10.17 16.97 11.04
N LEU A 351 10.16 17.25 9.72
CA LEU A 351 9.49 16.42 8.71
C LEU A 351 10.47 15.91 7.66
N ASP A 352 10.57 14.60 7.50
CA ASP A 352 11.16 13.96 6.32
C ASP A 352 10.02 13.45 5.41
N LEU A 353 9.89 14.02 4.21
CA LEU A 353 8.86 13.69 3.25
C LEU A 353 9.48 13.12 1.97
N GLN A 354 8.98 11.96 1.54
CA GLN A 354 9.29 11.37 0.23
C GLN A 354 7.99 11.07 -0.52
N ALA A 355 7.80 11.72 -1.67
CA ALA A 355 6.63 11.50 -2.52
C ALA A 355 7.05 11.20 -3.96
N HIS A 356 7.02 9.92 -4.34
CA HIS A 356 7.62 9.44 -5.59
C HIS A 356 6.59 8.74 -6.49
N THR A 357 6.64 9.04 -7.78
CA THR A 357 5.88 8.30 -8.79
C THR A 357 6.64 8.16 -10.09
N ALA A 358 6.30 7.18 -10.93
CA ALA A 358 6.94 7.09 -12.25
C ALA A 358 6.16 7.91 -13.28
N MET A 359 4.82 7.83 -13.26
CA MET A 359 4.00 8.40 -14.34
C MET A 359 3.07 9.51 -13.90
N GLY A 360 2.52 9.46 -12.69
CA GLY A 360 1.51 10.43 -12.24
C GLY A 360 2.13 11.75 -11.77
N PRO A 361 1.31 12.81 -11.61
CA PRO A 361 1.77 14.04 -10.98
C PRO A 361 1.94 13.87 -9.47
N VAL A 362 2.76 14.73 -8.88
CA VAL A 362 2.92 14.86 -7.42
C VAL A 362 2.55 16.29 -7.05
N ASP A 363 1.50 16.45 -6.26
CA ASP A 363 1.05 17.72 -5.71
C ASP A 363 1.15 17.66 -4.19
N VAL A 364 1.94 18.55 -3.59
CA VAL A 364 2.10 18.65 -2.13
C VAL A 364 1.84 20.07 -1.66
N THR A 365 1.00 20.21 -0.64
CA THR A 365 0.76 21.46 0.09
C THR A 365 1.30 21.33 1.50
N MET A 366 2.33 22.12 1.82
CA MET A 366 2.94 22.13 3.15
C MET A 366 2.17 23.03 4.11
N HIS A 367 2.24 22.71 5.40
CA HIS A 367 1.74 23.58 6.45
C HIS A 367 2.69 24.78 6.66
N PRO A 368 2.21 25.98 7.01
CA PRO A 368 3.02 27.16 7.33
C PRO A 368 4.17 26.96 8.32
N THR A 369 4.05 26.00 9.24
CA THR A 369 5.10 25.67 10.23
C THR A 369 6.30 24.95 9.63
N TYR A 370 6.22 24.47 8.38
CA TYR A 370 7.31 23.74 7.75
C TYR A 370 8.56 24.62 7.58
N GLU A 371 9.69 24.13 8.11
CA GLU A 371 11.02 24.70 7.96
C GLU A 371 11.99 23.59 7.52
N GLY A 372 12.59 23.70 6.35
CA GLY A 372 13.40 22.62 5.83
C GLY A 372 13.86 22.81 4.40
N ASP A 373 14.69 21.86 3.97
CA ASP A 373 15.14 21.75 2.59
C ASP A 373 14.04 21.12 1.73
N PHE A 374 13.98 21.45 0.45
CA PHE A 374 13.09 20.76 -0.48
C PHE A 374 13.76 20.55 -1.83
N ARG A 375 13.35 19.49 -2.50
CA ARG A 375 13.80 19.11 -3.83
C ARG A 375 12.63 18.55 -4.62
N LEU A 376 12.39 19.16 -5.79
CA LEU A 376 11.44 18.69 -6.77
C LEU A 376 12.22 18.22 -8.00
N ALA A 377 11.91 17.04 -8.52
CA ALA A 377 12.56 16.51 -9.70
C ALA A 377 11.57 15.80 -10.64
N THR A 378 11.68 16.10 -11.93
CA THR A 378 10.99 15.39 -13.01
C THR A 378 11.93 15.20 -14.20
N VAL A 379 11.60 14.28 -15.13
CA VAL A 379 12.41 14.08 -16.34
C VAL A 379 11.80 14.80 -17.54
N LEU A 380 10.49 14.66 -17.76
CA LEU A 380 9.79 15.27 -18.91
C LEU A 380 8.81 16.37 -18.54
N GLY A 381 8.32 16.40 -17.30
CA GLY A 381 7.38 17.41 -16.87
C GLY A 381 8.04 18.69 -16.38
N ARG A 382 7.29 19.45 -15.57
CA ARG A 382 7.79 20.66 -14.92
C ARG A 382 7.76 20.53 -13.40
N ALA A 383 8.81 21.04 -12.76
CA ALA A 383 8.85 21.23 -11.31
C ALA A 383 8.44 22.69 -10.98
N GLU A 384 7.41 22.86 -10.17
CA GLU A 384 6.84 24.16 -9.80
C GLU A 384 6.77 24.31 -8.28
N VAL A 385 7.18 25.49 -7.79
CA VAL A 385 7.08 25.87 -6.39
C VAL A 385 6.26 27.15 -6.32
N THR A 386 5.21 27.14 -5.53
CA THR A 386 4.38 28.32 -5.23
C THR A 386 4.57 28.69 -3.77
N THR A 387 4.78 29.96 -3.50
CA THR A 387 5.01 30.49 -2.15
C THR A 387 3.92 31.49 -1.82
N ASP A 388 3.36 31.41 -0.63
CA ASP A 388 2.55 32.48 -0.08
C ASP A 388 3.42 33.46 0.73
N ASN A 389 3.34 34.74 0.39
CA ASN A 389 4.08 35.81 1.07
C ASN A 389 3.30 36.41 2.25
N GLU A 390 2.01 36.10 2.39
CA GLU A 390 1.12 36.66 3.41
C GLU A 390 0.87 35.69 4.58
N THR A 391 1.71 34.66 4.73
CA THR A 391 1.60 33.69 5.82
C THR A 391 1.95 34.31 7.18
N GLU A 392 1.04 34.20 8.15
CA GLU A 392 1.26 34.61 9.54
C GLU A 392 2.30 33.70 10.22
N ASP A 393 3.15 34.27 11.08
CA ASP A 393 4.14 33.50 11.84
C ASP A 393 3.44 32.54 12.83
N PRO A 394 3.59 31.21 12.68
CA PRO A 394 2.94 30.26 13.57
C PRO A 394 3.37 30.36 15.04
N LYS A 395 4.50 31.01 15.34
CA LYS A 395 4.94 31.29 16.71
C LYS A 395 4.37 32.59 17.29
N GLY A 396 3.82 33.48 16.46
CA GLY A 396 3.45 34.83 16.89
C GLY A 396 4.65 35.67 17.35
N GLU A 397 5.86 35.37 16.87
CA GLU A 397 7.10 36.09 17.21
C GLU A 397 7.44 37.17 16.16
N ASP A 398 6.48 37.52 15.29
CA ASP A 398 6.64 38.46 14.17
C ASP A 398 7.83 38.12 13.25
N ARG A 399 8.18 36.83 13.14
CA ARG A 399 9.25 36.38 12.26
C ARG A 399 8.79 36.48 10.81
N LYS A 400 9.72 36.84 9.92
CA LYS A 400 9.45 36.83 8.48
C LYS A 400 9.76 35.46 7.90
N ARG A 401 8.82 34.91 7.14
CA ARG A 401 9.03 33.71 6.34
C ARG A 401 9.94 34.05 5.16
N SER A 402 10.97 33.24 4.97
CA SER A 402 11.90 33.38 3.84
C SER A 402 11.95 32.08 3.06
N VAL A 403 11.90 32.19 1.74
CA VAL A 403 12.04 31.06 0.83
C VAL A 403 13.13 31.39 -0.19
N SER A 404 14.11 30.52 -0.31
CA SER A 404 15.18 30.62 -1.31
C SER A 404 15.26 29.32 -2.09
N PHE A 405 15.27 29.40 -3.41
CA PHE A 405 15.43 28.23 -4.26
C PHE A 405 16.07 28.57 -5.59
N GLU A 406 16.70 27.55 -6.15
CA GLU A 406 17.34 27.60 -7.46
C GLU A 406 16.63 26.66 -8.41
N ARG A 407 16.58 27.03 -9.69
CA ARG A 407 16.03 26.21 -10.77
C ARG A 407 17.14 25.74 -11.68
N ALA A 408 17.34 24.42 -11.74
CA ALA A 408 18.24 23.81 -12.71
C ALA A 408 17.41 23.37 -13.94
N GLY A 409 17.19 24.32 -14.84
CA GLY A 409 16.27 24.14 -15.97
C GLY A 409 14.80 24.15 -15.53
N GLY A 410 13.92 23.49 -16.29
CA GLY A 410 12.49 23.37 -15.96
C GLY A 410 12.12 22.14 -15.13
N SER A 411 13.07 21.26 -14.87
CA SER A 411 12.82 19.89 -14.40
C SER A 411 13.32 19.60 -12.98
N VAL A 412 14.18 20.46 -12.42
CA VAL A 412 14.68 20.33 -11.05
C VAL A 412 14.62 21.68 -10.34
N VAL A 413 14.02 21.68 -9.15
CA VAL A 413 14.01 22.85 -8.24
C VAL A 413 14.50 22.37 -6.88
N SER A 414 15.41 23.10 -6.27
CA SER A 414 15.87 22.82 -4.90
C SER A 414 15.99 24.10 -4.12
N GLY A 415 15.63 24.06 -2.85
CA GLY A 415 15.65 25.24 -2.01
C GLY A 415 15.43 24.93 -0.54
N ARG A 416 15.16 25.98 0.21
CA ARG A 416 14.91 25.95 1.65
C ARG A 416 13.85 26.97 2.02
N VAL A 417 13.08 26.66 3.05
CA VAL A 417 12.16 27.58 3.74
C VAL A 417 12.51 27.65 5.23
N TRP A 418 12.44 28.85 5.80
CA TRP A 418 12.74 29.11 7.21
C TRP A 418 12.01 30.36 7.72
N TRP A 419 11.89 30.46 9.04
CA TRP A 419 11.33 31.62 9.74
C TRP A 419 12.43 32.40 10.48
N GLY A 420 12.51 33.72 10.28
CA GLY A 420 13.44 34.59 10.98
C GLY A 420 14.84 34.60 10.37
N GLU A 421 15.88 34.50 11.20
CA GLU A 421 17.25 34.34 10.72
C GLU A 421 17.42 32.98 10.02
N GLU A 422 18.36 32.91 9.07
CA GLU A 422 18.63 31.66 8.35
C GLU A 422 19.03 30.55 9.33
N GLY A 423 18.09 29.64 9.57
CA GLY A 423 18.23 28.55 10.53
C GLY A 423 18.71 27.25 9.89
N LYS A 424 19.11 26.30 10.75
CA LYS A 424 19.29 24.91 10.34
C LYS A 424 17.91 24.33 9.98
N GLY A 425 17.77 23.81 8.76
CA GLY A 425 16.53 23.15 8.32
C GLY A 425 16.14 22.03 9.28
N LYS A 426 14.85 21.95 9.61
CA LYS A 426 14.29 20.94 10.54
C LYS A 426 13.76 19.72 9.78
N GLY A 427 13.77 19.73 8.46
CA GLY A 427 13.22 18.67 7.64
C GLY A 427 13.73 18.69 6.20
N ALA A 428 13.31 17.70 5.43
CA ALA A 428 13.58 17.59 4.01
C ALA A 428 12.33 17.08 3.28
N ALA A 429 12.03 17.66 2.11
CA ALA A 429 10.97 17.19 1.23
C ALA A 429 11.53 16.81 -0.15
N ASP A 430 11.50 15.53 -0.49
CA ASP A 430 11.92 15.01 -1.80
C ASP A 430 10.72 14.53 -2.62
N LEU A 431 10.38 15.32 -3.64
CA LEU A 431 9.23 15.11 -4.51
C LEU A 431 9.71 14.75 -5.91
N LYS A 432 9.27 13.61 -6.43
CA LYS A 432 9.82 13.09 -7.68
C LYS A 432 8.78 12.42 -8.56
N THR A 433 8.83 12.76 -9.85
CA THR A 433 8.15 11.98 -10.90
C THR A 433 9.09 11.76 -12.08
N SER A 434 8.75 10.89 -13.03
CA SER A 434 9.51 10.81 -14.29
C SER A 434 8.81 11.57 -15.42
N LEU A 435 7.49 11.37 -15.59
CA LEU A 435 6.80 11.84 -16.79
C LEU A 435 5.91 13.07 -16.57
N SER A 436 5.39 13.27 -15.37
CA SER A 436 4.42 14.35 -15.08
C SER A 436 5.03 15.56 -14.38
N GLY A 437 4.18 16.52 -14.00
CA GLY A 437 4.56 17.66 -13.17
C GLY A 437 4.76 17.29 -11.70
N VAL A 438 5.58 18.08 -11.01
CA VAL A 438 5.73 18.06 -9.55
C VAL A 438 5.44 19.48 -9.06
N LYS A 439 4.54 19.61 -8.09
CA LYS A 439 4.16 20.88 -7.50
C LYS A 439 4.34 20.83 -5.98
N LEU A 440 4.93 21.90 -5.46
CA LEU A 440 5.04 22.16 -4.03
C LEU A 440 4.45 23.53 -3.74
N ALA A 441 3.40 23.57 -2.91
CA ALA A 441 2.89 24.79 -2.31
C ALA A 441 3.48 24.92 -0.90
N LEU A 442 4.15 26.05 -0.67
CA LEU A 442 4.77 26.43 0.61
C LEU A 442 3.92 27.48 1.31
#